data_AF-P21916-F1
#
_entry.id   AF-P21916-F1
#
_cell.length_a   1.000
_cell.length_b   1.000
_cell.length_c   1.000
_cell.angle_alpha   90.00
_cell.angle_beta   90.00
_cell.angle_gamma   90.00
#
_symmetry.space_group_name_H-M   'P 1'
#
loop_
_entity.id
_entity.type
_entity.pdbx_description
1 polymer ?
#
loop_
_entity_poly.entity_id
_entity_poly.type
_entity_poly.pdbx_seq_one_letter_code
_entity_poly.pdbx_strand_id
1 'polypeptide(L)'
;ALADAALRQCMPCGPGDRGNCFGPSICCGAELGCYVGTAETLRCAEENYLPSPCRAGGQPCGAGGRCAAPGICCSDETCSLEPACLEEAGERGGEPAQKNLTGLDASAGDFLLKLMHLAANRQQQGGKGPLL
;
A
#
# COMPACT_ATOMS: atom_id res chain seq x y z
N ALA A 1 5.29 30.94 -16.71
CA ALA A 1 4.99 29.71 -15.95
C ALA A 1 5.15 28.55 -16.90
N LEU A 2 6.15 27.69 -16.68
CA LEU A 2 6.30 26.47 -17.48
C LEU A 2 5.08 25.61 -17.15
N ALA A 3 4.11 25.56 -18.07
CA ALA A 3 2.98 24.67 -17.96
C ALA A 3 3.51 23.26 -17.65
N ASP A 4 2.76 22.50 -16.86
CA ASP A 4 2.95 21.10 -16.44
C ASP A 4 3.26 20.20 -17.66
N ALA A 5 4.41 20.40 -18.29
CA ALA A 5 5.00 19.52 -19.27
C ALA A 5 5.24 18.25 -18.48
N ALA A 6 4.40 17.24 -18.74
CA ALA A 6 4.26 16.02 -17.96
C ALA A 6 5.61 15.62 -17.33
N LEU A 7 5.77 15.95 -16.05
CA LEU A 7 7.02 15.71 -15.35
C LEU A 7 7.29 14.21 -15.42
N ARG A 8 8.49 13.82 -15.86
CA ARG A 8 8.85 12.40 -15.89
C ARG A 8 8.87 11.84 -14.47
N GLN A 9 8.59 10.56 -14.34
CA GLN A 9 8.84 9.85 -13.10
C GLN A 9 10.35 9.86 -12.82
N CYS A 10 10.74 10.10 -11.58
CA CYS A 10 12.15 9.97 -11.19
C CYS A 10 12.63 8.51 -11.34
N MET A 11 13.92 8.34 -11.59
CA MET A 11 14.54 7.06 -11.94
C MET A 11 14.21 5.95 -10.93
N PRO A 12 14.10 4.70 -11.41
CA PRO A 12 13.96 3.56 -10.54
C PRO A 12 15.26 3.29 -9.76
N CYS A 13 15.12 2.72 -8.58
CA CYS A 13 16.24 2.45 -7.68
C CYS A 13 15.94 1.27 -6.74
N GLY A 14 16.93 0.86 -5.95
CA GLY A 14 16.79 -0.21 -4.97
C GLY A 14 16.72 -1.62 -5.58
N PRO A 15 16.52 -2.66 -4.74
CA PRO A 15 16.52 -4.04 -5.18
C PRO A 15 15.48 -4.32 -6.27
N GLY A 16 15.95 -4.77 -7.44
CA GLY A 16 15.07 -5.09 -8.58
C GLY A 16 14.33 -3.89 -9.16
N ASP A 17 14.88 -2.66 -9.00
CA ASP A 17 14.30 -1.43 -9.54
C ASP A 17 12.86 -1.17 -9.02
N ARG A 18 12.55 -1.66 -7.81
CA ARG A 18 11.22 -1.58 -7.17
C ARG A 18 10.96 -0.29 -6.38
N GLY A 19 11.96 0.58 -6.28
CA GLY A 19 11.81 1.91 -5.71
C GLY A 19 11.90 3.00 -6.76
N ASN A 20 11.62 4.23 -6.36
CA ASN A 20 11.88 5.44 -7.12
C ASN A 20 12.69 6.43 -6.29
N CYS A 21 13.49 7.24 -6.98
CA CYS A 21 14.25 8.30 -6.33
C CYS A 21 13.33 9.42 -5.85
N PHE A 22 13.46 9.78 -4.56
CA PHE A 22 12.80 10.96 -3.98
C PHE A 22 13.76 12.15 -3.88
N GLY A 23 15.06 11.87 -3.79
CA GLY A 23 16.16 12.82 -3.80
C GLY A 23 17.48 12.11 -4.13
N PRO A 24 18.60 12.84 -4.24
CA PRO A 24 19.88 12.27 -4.70
C PRO A 24 20.46 11.19 -3.78
N SER A 25 19.98 11.09 -2.54
CA SER A 25 20.38 10.08 -1.57
C SER A 25 19.18 9.39 -0.91
N ILE A 26 18.03 9.35 -1.60
CA ILE A 26 16.79 8.76 -1.08
C ILE A 26 16.14 7.89 -2.17
N CYS A 27 16.00 6.60 -1.88
CA CYS A 27 15.28 5.64 -2.69
C CYS A 27 14.16 5.00 -1.89
N CYS A 28 12.91 5.04 -2.37
CA CYS A 28 11.78 4.49 -1.64
C CYS A 28 10.83 3.71 -2.55
N GLY A 29 10.15 2.71 -2.00
CA GLY A 29 9.09 1.97 -2.67
C GLY A 29 8.16 1.33 -1.67
N ALA A 30 6.90 1.11 -2.06
CA ALA A 30 5.86 0.60 -1.17
C ALA A 30 6.24 -0.73 -0.48
N GLU A 31 6.92 -1.63 -1.19
CA GLU A 31 7.38 -2.93 -0.67
C GLU A 31 8.77 -2.88 -0.01
N LEU A 32 9.51 -1.78 -0.17
CA LEU A 32 10.90 -1.65 0.27
C LEU A 32 11.05 -0.83 1.56
N GLY A 33 10.11 0.09 1.83
CA GLY A 33 10.35 1.20 2.72
C GLY A 33 11.25 2.24 2.04
N CYS A 34 12.20 2.80 2.78
CA CYS A 34 13.12 3.82 2.27
C CYS A 34 14.57 3.51 2.64
N TYR A 35 15.43 3.65 1.64
CA TYR A 35 16.88 3.66 1.74
C TYR A 35 17.36 5.12 1.72
N VAL A 36 18.08 5.54 2.76
CA VAL A 36 18.61 6.91 2.89
C VAL A 36 20.12 6.84 3.06
N GLY A 37 20.87 7.36 2.09
CA GLY A 37 22.33 7.38 2.11
C GLY A 37 23.00 6.01 2.00
N THR A 38 22.33 5.00 1.43
CA THR A 38 22.85 3.64 1.25
C THR A 38 23.26 3.37 -0.20
N ALA A 39 23.82 2.19 -0.49
CA ALA A 39 24.26 1.84 -1.85
C ALA A 39 23.11 1.82 -2.87
N GLU A 40 21.89 1.54 -2.40
CA GLU A 40 20.66 1.53 -3.21
C GLU A 40 20.32 2.91 -3.80
N THR A 41 20.86 4.00 -3.24
CA THR A 41 20.58 5.37 -3.68
C THR A 41 21.59 5.89 -4.70
N LEU A 42 22.61 5.11 -5.07
CA LEU A 42 23.66 5.57 -6.01
C LEU A 42 23.09 6.01 -7.36
N ARG A 43 22.10 5.30 -7.90
CA ARG A 43 21.39 5.70 -9.13
C ARG A 43 20.64 7.03 -8.97
N CYS A 44 20.18 7.37 -7.76
CA CYS A 44 19.47 8.62 -7.54
C CYS A 44 20.38 9.85 -7.66
N ALA A 45 21.69 9.71 -7.43
CA ALA A 45 22.63 10.79 -7.69
C ALA A 45 22.73 11.13 -9.18
N GLU A 46 22.40 10.19 -10.08
CA GLU A 46 22.38 10.41 -11.52
C GLU A 46 21.29 11.41 -11.94
N GLU A 47 20.20 11.57 -11.14
CA GLU A 47 19.13 12.54 -11.41
C GLU A 47 19.66 13.96 -11.54
N ASN A 48 20.69 14.31 -10.77
CA ASN A 48 21.29 15.64 -10.76
C ASN A 48 21.92 16.05 -12.09
N TYR A 49 22.20 15.09 -12.97
CA TYR A 49 22.81 15.33 -14.28
C TYR A 49 21.79 15.34 -15.42
N LEU A 50 20.52 15.02 -15.14
CA LEU A 50 19.46 15.01 -16.13
C LEU A 50 18.87 16.42 -16.29
N PRO A 51 18.81 16.98 -17.51
CA PRO A 51 18.32 18.34 -17.73
C PRO A 51 16.80 18.47 -17.59
N SER A 52 16.07 17.36 -17.63
CA SER A 52 14.60 17.34 -17.49
C SER A 52 14.21 17.15 -16.02
N PRO A 53 13.27 17.95 -15.48
CA PRO A 53 12.80 17.77 -14.12
C PRO A 53 12.00 16.47 -13.99
N CYS A 54 12.10 15.82 -12.83
CA CYS A 54 11.30 14.66 -12.48
C CYS A 54 10.43 14.92 -11.25
N ARG A 55 9.47 14.03 -11.02
CA ARG A 55 8.66 14.02 -9.81
C ARG A 55 8.60 12.60 -9.25
N ALA A 56 8.86 12.47 -7.95
CA ALA A 56 8.67 11.22 -7.23
C ALA A 56 7.17 10.85 -7.17
N GLY A 57 6.87 9.56 -7.07
CA GLY A 57 5.49 9.07 -7.00
C GLY A 57 4.80 9.43 -5.69
N GLY A 58 3.55 8.99 -5.53
CA GLY A 58 2.81 9.12 -4.28
C GLY A 58 2.06 10.45 -4.09
N GLN A 59 1.09 10.43 -3.18
CA GLN A 59 0.29 11.60 -2.83
C GLN A 59 1.14 12.65 -2.08
N PRO A 60 0.82 13.96 -2.21
CA PRO A 60 1.49 14.99 -1.43
C PRO A 60 1.30 14.76 0.08
N CYS A 61 2.33 15.08 0.86
CA CYS A 61 2.31 15.02 2.32
C CYS A 61 3.30 16.04 2.91
N GLY A 62 3.09 16.45 4.17
CA GLY A 62 3.96 17.39 4.86
C GLY A 62 4.21 18.70 4.09
N ALA A 63 5.39 19.30 4.32
CA ALA A 63 5.82 20.51 3.64
C ALA A 63 6.57 20.19 2.34
N GLY A 64 5.81 19.94 1.25
CA GLY A 64 6.38 19.67 -0.08
C GLY A 64 6.87 18.24 -0.32
N GLY A 65 6.58 17.32 0.61
CA GLY A 65 6.91 15.91 0.48
C GLY A 65 5.87 15.10 -0.29
N ARG A 66 6.19 13.82 -0.51
CA ARG A 66 5.31 12.83 -1.11
C ARG A 66 5.40 11.49 -0.36
N CYS A 67 4.29 10.78 -0.30
CA CYS A 67 4.23 9.48 0.37
C CYS A 67 5.06 8.47 -0.42
N ALA A 68 6.12 7.98 0.23
CA ALA A 68 7.16 7.20 -0.41
C ALA A 68 7.02 5.70 -0.13
N ALA A 69 6.43 5.36 1.02
CA ALA A 69 6.05 4.03 1.45
C ALA A 69 4.93 4.15 2.52
N PRO A 70 4.25 3.06 2.93
CA PRO A 70 3.22 3.11 3.96
C PRO A 70 3.69 3.81 5.23
N GLY A 71 3.07 4.94 5.56
CA GLY A 71 3.37 5.75 6.74
C GLY A 71 4.65 6.59 6.64
N ILE A 72 5.27 6.72 5.46
CA ILE A 72 6.51 7.49 5.26
C ILE A 72 6.30 8.61 4.23
N CYS A 73 6.55 9.85 4.65
CA CYS A 73 6.57 11.04 3.80
C CYS A 73 8.00 11.50 3.55
N CYS A 74 8.40 11.68 2.28
CA CYS A 74 9.74 12.15 1.92
C CYS A 74 9.70 13.43 1.06
N SER A 75 10.56 14.39 1.39
CA SER A 75 11.05 15.40 0.45
C SER A 75 12.26 14.86 -0.34
N ASP A 76 12.92 15.73 -1.10
CA ASP A 76 14.21 15.44 -1.75
C ASP A 76 15.40 15.39 -0.79
N GLU A 77 15.22 15.82 0.46
CA GLU A 77 16.29 15.88 1.46
C GLU A 77 16.04 14.96 2.66
N THR A 78 14.78 14.78 3.07
CA THR A 78 14.45 14.09 4.32
C THR A 78 13.22 13.21 4.19
N CYS A 79 13.13 12.20 5.07
CA CYS A 79 11.93 11.39 5.26
C CYS A 79 11.46 11.49 6.71
N SER A 80 10.15 11.42 6.91
CA SER A 80 9.51 11.43 8.23
C SER A 80 8.34 10.45 8.25
N LEU A 81 8.00 9.97 9.44
CA LEU A 81 6.78 9.18 9.63
C LEU A 81 5.58 10.11 9.54
N GLU A 82 4.62 9.75 8.70
CA GLU A 82 3.44 10.56 8.41
C GLU A 82 2.21 9.65 8.30
N PRO A 83 1.26 9.73 9.26
CA PRO A 83 0.05 8.93 9.23
C PRO A 83 -0.78 9.10 7.95
N ALA A 84 -0.74 10.29 7.32
CA ALA A 84 -1.43 10.53 6.05
C ALA A 84 -0.92 9.66 4.89
N CYS A 85 0.26 9.04 5.03
CA CYS A 85 0.84 8.11 4.07
C CYS A 85 0.53 6.65 4.37
N LEU A 86 -0.21 6.34 5.43
CA LEU A 86 -0.76 5.00 5.61
C LEU A 86 -1.88 4.83 4.60
N GLU A 87 -1.84 3.74 3.84
CA GLU A 87 -2.97 3.36 3.00
C GLU A 87 -4.15 3.03 3.92
N GLU A 88 -5.09 3.96 4.06
CA GLU A 88 -6.46 3.57 4.30
C GLU A 88 -6.88 2.83 3.02
N ALA A 89 -6.93 1.51 3.09
CA ALA A 89 -7.40 0.66 2.01
C ALA A 89 -8.83 1.08 1.65
N GLY A 90 -8.97 1.91 0.60
CA GLY A 90 -10.21 2.60 0.23
C GLY A 90 -10.24 3.99 0.87
N GLU A 91 -10.44 5.10 0.18
CA GLU A 91 -11.59 5.36 -0.68
C GLU A 91 -11.28 6.55 -1.61
N ARG A 92 -10.83 6.26 -2.83
CA ARG A 92 -10.99 7.18 -3.96
C ARG A 92 -11.42 6.37 -5.18
N GLY A 93 -12.61 5.76 -5.09
CA GLY A 93 -13.26 5.20 -6.28
C GLY A 93 -14.36 4.15 -6.11
N GLY A 94 -14.64 3.59 -4.93
CA GLY A 94 -15.71 2.59 -4.82
C GLY A 94 -15.96 2.09 -3.41
N GLU A 95 -17.14 2.45 -2.90
CA GLU A 95 -17.92 1.91 -1.76
C GLU A 95 -17.23 1.59 -0.42
N PRO A 96 -17.78 2.07 0.71
CA PRO A 96 -17.34 1.68 2.03
C PRO A 96 -17.87 0.28 2.34
N ALA A 97 -17.10 -0.76 2.00
CA ALA A 97 -17.38 -2.10 2.49
C ALA A 97 -16.95 -2.19 3.96
N GLN A 98 -17.87 -1.81 4.86
CA GLN A 98 -17.86 -2.23 6.26
C GLN A 98 -17.77 -3.76 6.33
N LYS A 99 -16.56 -4.32 6.44
CA LYS A 99 -16.38 -5.71 6.84
C LYS A 99 -15.28 -5.80 7.87
N ASN A 100 -15.71 -5.58 9.12
CA ASN A 100 -15.10 -6.18 10.28
C ASN A 100 -14.81 -7.67 10.00
N LEU A 101 -13.54 -8.02 10.22
CA LEU A 101 -13.07 -9.30 10.72
C LEU A 101 -13.35 -10.55 9.86
N THR A 102 -12.24 -11.22 9.52
CA THR A 102 -12.11 -12.50 8.80
C THR A 102 -12.26 -12.39 7.27
N GLY A 103 -11.13 -12.10 6.62
CA GLY A 103 -10.93 -12.38 5.20
C GLY A 103 -11.01 -13.88 4.96
N LEU A 104 -12.22 -14.38 4.72
CA LEU A 104 -12.46 -15.58 3.95
C LEU A 104 -13.02 -15.13 2.61
N ASP A 105 -12.38 -15.61 1.54
CA ASP A 105 -12.85 -15.45 0.18
C ASP A 105 -14.34 -15.84 0.10
N ALA A 106 -15.11 -15.22 -0.79
CA ALA A 106 -16.57 -15.39 -0.86
C ALA A 106 -16.98 -16.88 -0.93
N SER A 107 -16.15 -17.70 -1.58
CA SER A 107 -16.31 -19.16 -1.67
C SER A 107 -16.17 -19.89 -0.33
N ALA A 108 -15.26 -19.43 0.54
CA ALA A 108 -14.98 -20.04 1.83
C ALA A 108 -16.01 -19.62 2.90
N GLY A 109 -16.52 -18.38 2.82
CA GLY A 109 -17.63 -17.90 3.66
C GLY A 109 -18.92 -18.70 3.42
N ASP A 110 -19.25 -18.98 2.16
CA ASP A 110 -20.42 -19.80 1.79
C ASP A 110 -20.32 -21.24 2.31
N PHE A 111 -19.12 -21.82 2.27
CA PHE A 111 -18.89 -23.16 2.79
C PHE A 111 -19.08 -23.23 4.31
N LEU A 112 -18.62 -22.22 5.03
CA LEU A 112 -18.77 -22.14 6.48
C LEU A 112 -20.24 -21.94 6.88
N LEU A 113 -21.01 -21.11 6.16
CA LEU A 113 -22.47 -21.02 6.35
C LEU A 113 -23.18 -22.35 6.09
N LYS A 114 -22.83 -23.08 5.02
CA LYS A 114 -23.40 -24.41 4.73
C LYS A 114 -23.09 -25.41 5.84
N LEU A 115 -21.86 -25.41 6.37
CA LEU A 115 -21.47 -26.23 7.52
C LEU A 115 -22.30 -25.90 8.78
N MET A 116 -22.49 -24.63 9.07
CA MET A 116 -23.29 -24.19 10.23
C MET A 116 -24.77 -24.59 10.10
N HIS A 117 -25.36 -24.49 8.90
CA HIS A 117 -26.72 -24.98 8.66
C HIS A 117 -26.85 -26.50 8.82
N LEU A 118 -25.85 -27.28 8.37
CA LEU A 118 -25.83 -28.73 8.56
C LEU A 118 -25.73 -29.11 10.05
N ALA A 119 -24.94 -28.38 10.83
CA ALA A 119 -24.82 -28.60 12.28
C ALA A 119 -26.12 -28.23 13.02
N ALA A 120 -26.77 -27.12 12.66
CA ALA A 120 -28.04 -26.70 13.27
C ALA A 120 -29.17 -27.69 12.98
N ASN A 121 -29.27 -28.21 11.75
CA ASN A 121 -30.31 -29.17 11.38
C ASN A 121 -30.14 -30.55 12.06
N ARG A 122 -28.93 -30.90 12.50
CA ARG A 122 -28.69 -32.12 13.30
C ARG A 122 -29.31 -32.03 14.70
N GLN A 123 -29.41 -30.83 15.28
CA GLN A 123 -30.01 -30.66 16.62
C GLN A 123 -31.54 -30.85 16.62
N GLN A 124 -32.24 -30.62 15.49
CA GLN A 124 -33.70 -30.85 15.43
C GLN A 124 -34.10 -32.30 15.13
N GLN A 125 -33.19 -33.17 14.68
CA GLN A 125 -33.50 -34.58 14.40
C GLN A 125 -32.99 -35.56 15.48
N GLY A 126 -32.45 -35.06 16.60
CA GLY A 126 -31.95 -35.89 17.71
C GLY A 126 -32.93 -36.16 18.86
N GLY A 127 -34.17 -35.66 18.79
CA GLY A 127 -35.12 -35.68 19.91
C GLY A 127 -36.33 -36.58 19.71
N LYS A 128 -36.14 -37.88 19.45
CA LYS A 128 -37.20 -38.91 19.55
C LYS A 128 -36.60 -40.31 19.71
N GLY A 129 -35.94 -40.54 20.83
CA GLY A 129 -35.73 -41.90 21.35
C GLY A 129 -37.02 -42.37 22.05
N PRO A 130 -37.47 -43.62 21.85
CA PRO A 130 -38.71 -44.11 22.43
C PRO A 130 -38.57 -44.27 23.95
N LEU A 131 -39.61 -43.86 24.65
CA LEU A 131 -39.77 -44.02 26.08
C LEU A 131 -40.56 -45.33 26.30
N LEU A 132 -39.84 -46.47 26.27
CA LEU A 132 -40.15 -47.77 26.87
C LEU A 132 -39.08 -48.81 26.49
#